data_AF-A0A958PZN6-F1
#
_entry.id   AF-A0A958PZN6-F1
#
_cell.length_a   1.000
_cell.length_b   1.000
_cell.length_c   1.000
_cell.angle_alpha   90.00
_cell.angle_beta   90.00
_cell.angle_gamma   90.00
#
_symmetry.space_group_name_H-M   'P 1'
#
loop_
_entity.id
_entity.type
_entity.pdbx_description
1 polymer ?
#
loop_
_entity_poly.entity_id
_entity_poly.type
_entity_poly.pdbx_seq_one_letter_code
_entity_poly.pdbx_strand_id
1 'polypeptide(L)'
;MMDEVIKKISSYNIFNNLFPGILLGVGITKWSSFSITSGEVIVDLFLFYFFGLTASRVGSLIIEPLLDAVGFAKRVDYSEYIKAEKQDSKLPVLTEVNNVYRTLCAALIVLLGVKGFDILVIKIEFLNQRKSLLVVVLLIFLFLWSYRKQTKYIVERVKGVE
;
A
#
# COMPACT_ATOMS: atom_id res chain seq x y z
N MET A 1 15.01 -19.33 -12.15
CA MET A 1 15.16 -17.90 -11.77
C MET A 1 13.87 -17.30 -11.24
N MET A 2 12.77 -17.26 -12.01
CA MET A 2 11.47 -16.72 -11.54
C MET A 2 10.96 -17.48 -10.30
N ASP A 3 11.04 -18.82 -10.30
CA ASP A 3 10.61 -19.65 -9.18
C ASP A 3 11.43 -19.44 -7.89
N GLU A 4 12.70 -19.06 -8.00
CA GLU A 4 13.53 -18.76 -6.82
C GLU A 4 13.25 -17.37 -6.25
N VAL A 5 12.96 -16.39 -7.12
CA VAL A 5 12.53 -15.04 -6.70
C VAL A 5 11.15 -15.11 -6.05
N ILE A 6 10.22 -15.86 -6.66
CA ILE A 6 8.87 -16.11 -6.14
C ILE A 6 8.90 -16.93 -4.84
N LYS A 7 9.88 -17.81 -4.63
CA LYS A 7 10.07 -18.52 -3.34
C LYS A 7 10.70 -17.65 -2.26
N LYS A 8 11.52 -16.66 -2.62
CA LYS A 8 12.18 -15.73 -1.67
C LYS A 8 11.25 -14.61 -1.19
N ILE A 9 10.32 -14.17 -2.03
CA ILE A 9 9.20 -13.35 -1.58
C ILE A 9 8.15 -14.32 -1.04
N SER A 10 7.67 -14.17 0.20
CA SER A 10 6.62 -15.10 0.66
C SER A 10 5.43 -15.01 -0.30
N SER A 11 4.89 -16.16 -0.76
CA SER A 11 3.71 -16.19 -1.65
C SER A 11 2.55 -15.36 -1.07
N TYR A 12 2.51 -15.27 0.26
CA TYR A 12 1.58 -14.46 1.01
C TYR A 12 1.81 -12.95 0.81
N ASN A 13 3.04 -12.45 0.87
CA ASN A 13 3.36 -11.05 0.56
C ASN A 13 3.11 -10.69 -0.90
N ILE A 14 3.31 -11.64 -1.83
CA ILE A 14 2.92 -11.45 -3.23
C ILE A 14 1.40 -11.24 -3.31
N PHE A 15 0.63 -12.16 -2.75
CA PHE A 15 -0.83 -12.09 -2.78
C PHE A 15 -1.39 -10.83 -2.10
N ASN A 16 -0.89 -10.49 -0.91
CA ASN A 16 -1.37 -9.36 -0.10
C ASN A 16 -1.21 -8.00 -0.78
N ASN A 17 -0.26 -7.88 -1.71
CA ASN A 17 -0.12 -6.68 -2.54
C ASN A 17 -0.83 -6.87 -3.88
N LEU A 18 -0.63 -7.99 -4.56
CA LEU A 18 -1.17 -8.21 -5.90
C LEU A 18 -2.70 -8.16 -5.92
N PHE A 19 -3.39 -8.75 -4.94
CA PHE A 19 -4.85 -8.76 -4.91
C PHE A 19 -5.46 -7.35 -4.80
N PRO A 20 -5.11 -6.51 -3.80
CA PRO A 20 -5.57 -5.12 -3.76
C PRO A 20 -5.11 -4.31 -4.99
N GLY A 21 -3.91 -4.60 -5.50
CA GLY A 21 -3.34 -3.92 -6.66
C GLY A 21 -4.08 -4.18 -7.96
N ILE A 22 -4.52 -5.41 -8.20
CA ILE A 22 -5.39 -5.78 -9.33
C ILE A 22 -6.73 -5.05 -9.22
N LEU A 23 -7.36 -5.07 -8.03
CA LEU A 23 -8.64 -4.37 -7.82
C LEU A 23 -8.51 -2.87 -8.09
N LEU A 24 -7.44 -2.25 -7.61
CA LEU A 24 -7.15 -0.85 -7.86
C LEU A 24 -6.90 -0.59 -9.36
N GLY A 25 -6.01 -1.34 -9.99
CA GLY A 25 -5.66 -1.17 -11.40
C GLY A 25 -6.87 -1.34 -12.33
N VAL A 26 -7.65 -2.40 -12.14
CA VAL A 26 -8.89 -2.64 -12.89
C VAL A 26 -9.91 -1.52 -12.64
N GLY A 27 -10.06 -1.09 -11.38
CA GLY A 27 -10.94 0.02 -11.03
C GLY A 27 -10.58 1.31 -11.73
N ILE A 28 -9.30 1.67 -11.75
CA ILE A 28 -8.83 2.90 -12.42
C ILE A 28 -9.08 2.80 -13.93
N THR A 29 -8.72 1.69 -14.57
CA THR A 29 -8.94 1.49 -16.02
C THR A 29 -10.43 1.53 -16.38
N LYS A 30 -11.33 1.02 -15.53
CA LYS A 30 -12.78 1.03 -15.82
C LYS A 30 -13.46 2.35 -15.51
N TRP A 31 -13.00 3.09 -14.50
CA TRP A 31 -13.76 4.22 -13.94
C TRP A 31 -13.12 5.58 -14.17
N SER A 32 -11.87 5.64 -14.66
CA SER A 32 -11.19 6.88 -15.02
C SER A 32 -10.81 6.90 -16.50
N SER A 33 -10.36 8.05 -17.00
CA SER A 33 -9.79 8.18 -18.34
C SER A 33 -8.39 7.54 -18.48
N PHE A 34 -7.75 7.11 -17.39
CA PHE A 34 -6.41 6.55 -17.41
C PHE A 34 -6.43 5.07 -17.79
N SER A 35 -5.72 4.71 -18.86
CA SER A 35 -5.39 3.33 -19.17
C SER A 35 -4.08 2.94 -18.48
N ILE A 36 -4.11 1.94 -17.61
CA ILE A 36 -2.91 1.51 -16.87
C ILE A 36 -2.40 0.11 -17.25
N THR A 37 -3.05 -0.56 -18.19
CA THR A 37 -2.56 -1.84 -18.72
C THR A 37 -1.60 -1.58 -19.86
N SER A 38 -0.42 -2.20 -19.77
CA SER A 38 0.57 -2.24 -20.84
C SER A 38 0.19 -3.21 -21.97
N GLY A 39 -0.68 -4.19 -21.68
CA GLY A 39 -1.05 -5.25 -22.61
C GLY A 39 -0.12 -6.48 -22.52
N GLU A 40 0.97 -6.37 -21.77
CA GLU A 40 1.88 -7.47 -21.47
C GLU A 40 1.62 -8.02 -20.07
N VAL A 41 1.22 -9.30 -19.98
CA VAL A 41 0.79 -9.94 -18.72
C VAL A 41 1.82 -9.80 -17.61
N ILE A 42 3.10 -9.99 -17.91
CA ILE A 42 4.17 -9.92 -16.90
C ILE A 42 4.32 -8.48 -16.40
N VAL A 43 4.34 -7.50 -17.30
CA VAL A 43 4.46 -6.07 -16.95
C VAL A 43 3.25 -5.64 -16.12
N ASP A 44 2.05 -6.05 -16.53
CA ASP A 44 0.81 -5.73 -15.81
C ASP A 44 0.78 -6.35 -14.40
N LEU A 45 1.30 -7.57 -14.23
CA LEU A 45 1.46 -8.17 -12.90
C LEU A 45 2.40 -7.35 -12.00
N PHE A 46 3.52 -6.86 -12.53
CA PHE A 46 4.42 -5.97 -11.78
C PHE A 46 3.76 -4.63 -11.45
N LEU A 47 3.03 -4.03 -12.39
CA LEU A 47 2.28 -2.79 -12.17
C LEU A 47 1.21 -2.96 -11.09
N PHE A 48 0.44 -4.04 -11.13
CA PHE A 48 -0.56 -4.33 -10.11
C PHE A 48 0.08 -4.59 -8.75
N TYR A 49 1.17 -5.36 -8.67
CA TYR A 49 1.91 -5.51 -7.42
C TYR A 49 2.36 -4.14 -6.87
N PHE A 50 2.87 -3.26 -7.71
CA PHE A 50 3.27 -1.90 -7.33
C PHE A 50 2.08 -1.05 -6.84
N PHE A 51 0.90 -1.14 -7.46
CA PHE A 51 -0.31 -0.47 -6.98
C PHE A 51 -0.77 -0.99 -5.63
N GLY A 52 -0.70 -2.30 -5.41
CA GLY A 52 -0.94 -2.92 -4.13
C GLY A 52 0.00 -2.42 -3.04
N LEU A 53 1.30 -2.41 -3.34
CA LEU A 53 2.32 -1.89 -2.45
C LEU A 53 2.07 -0.41 -2.12
N THR A 54 1.74 0.40 -3.13
CA THR A 54 1.41 1.82 -2.98
C THR A 54 0.19 2.01 -2.08
N ALA A 55 -0.90 1.27 -2.33
CA ALA A 55 -2.08 1.27 -1.48
C ALA A 55 -1.75 0.84 -0.03
N SER A 56 -0.85 -0.13 0.16
CA SER A 56 -0.41 -0.55 1.49
C SER A 56 0.27 0.58 2.25
N ARG A 57 1.06 1.41 1.55
CA ARG A 57 1.74 2.59 2.11
C ARG A 57 0.74 3.66 2.49
N VAL A 58 -0.19 4.00 1.60
CA VAL A 58 -1.31 4.93 1.90
C VAL A 58 -2.07 4.45 3.13
N GLY A 59 -2.42 3.17 3.16
CA GLY A 59 -3.11 2.58 4.30
C GLY A 59 -2.35 2.76 5.61
N SER A 60 -1.01 2.68 5.58
CA SER A 60 -0.20 2.70 6.80
C SER A 60 0.14 4.13 7.24
N LEU A 61 0.28 5.06 6.30
CA LEU A 61 0.68 6.44 6.57
C LEU A 61 -0.52 7.35 6.83
N ILE A 62 -1.68 7.01 6.29
CA ILE A 62 -2.87 7.85 6.34
C ILE A 62 -3.99 7.12 7.08
N ILE A 63 -4.45 5.97 6.56
CA ILE A 63 -5.65 5.30 7.10
C ILE A 63 -5.45 4.81 8.52
N GLU A 64 -4.35 4.12 8.81
CA GLU A 64 -4.06 3.58 10.14
C GLU A 64 -3.98 4.68 11.22
N PRO A 65 -3.19 5.77 11.07
CA PRO A 65 -3.19 6.86 12.04
C PRO A 65 -4.55 7.54 12.21
N LEU A 66 -5.32 7.70 11.13
CA LEU A 66 -6.66 8.30 11.21
C LEU A 66 -7.63 7.43 12.01
N LEU A 67 -7.64 6.11 11.78
CA LEU A 67 -8.51 5.17 12.49
C LEU A 67 -8.13 5.04 13.97
N ASP A 68 -6.83 5.13 14.29
CA ASP A 68 -6.33 5.17 15.67
C ASP A 68 -6.75 6.47 16.36
N ALA A 69 -6.62 7.62 15.68
CA ALA A 69 -7.00 8.93 16.23
C ALA A 69 -8.49 9.05 16.57
N VAL A 70 -9.37 8.39 15.82
CA VAL A 70 -10.82 8.35 16.12
C VAL A 70 -11.23 7.18 17.02
N GLY A 71 -10.27 6.37 17.47
CA GLY A 71 -10.52 5.21 18.34
C GLY A 71 -11.25 4.04 17.67
N PHE A 72 -11.32 4.00 16.34
CA PHE A 72 -11.97 2.91 15.59
C PHE A 72 -11.19 1.61 15.67
N ALA A 73 -9.85 1.69 15.66
CA ALA A 73 -8.96 0.55 15.83
C ALA A 73 -7.80 0.97 16.74
N LYS A 74 -7.73 0.41 17.95
CA LYS A 74 -6.67 0.73 18.91
C LYS A 74 -5.36 0.08 18.53
N ARG A 75 -4.28 0.84 18.53
CA ARG A 75 -2.92 0.28 18.43
C ARG A 75 -2.46 -0.35 19.75
N VAL A 76 -1.79 -1.49 19.60
CA VAL A 76 -1.00 -2.11 20.66
C VAL A 76 0.42 -1.55 20.58
N ASP A 77 1.08 -1.40 21.72
CA ASP A 77 2.48 -0.99 21.75
C ASP A 77 3.36 -2.01 21.00
N TYR A 78 4.36 -1.52 20.27
CA TYR A 78 5.20 -2.38 19.45
C TYR A 78 6.01 -3.38 20.30
N SER A 79 6.47 -2.97 21.48
CA SER A 79 7.22 -3.86 22.38
C SER A 79 6.34 -4.96 22.97
N GLU A 80 5.07 -4.64 23.27
CA GLU A 80 4.08 -5.63 23.70
C GLU A 80 3.76 -6.63 22.59
N TYR A 81 3.61 -6.15 21.35
CA TYR A 81 3.42 -7.01 20.19
C TYR A 81 4.55 -8.03 20.04
N ILE A 82 5.81 -7.61 20.17
CA ILE A 82 6.98 -8.51 20.06
C ILE A 82 7.00 -9.56 21.18
N LYS A 83 6.60 -9.20 22.40
CA LYS A 83 6.48 -10.16 23.51
C LYS A 83 5.39 -11.19 23.25
N ALA A 84 4.23 -10.77 22.73
CA ALA A 84 3.12 -11.65 22.38
C ALA A 84 3.44 -12.55 21.18
N GLU A 85 4.12 -12.03 20.15
CA GLU A 85 4.54 -12.78 18.96
C GLU A 85 5.43 -13.98 19.32
N LYS A 86 6.30 -13.84 20.34
CA LYS A 86 7.14 -14.95 20.84
C LYS A 86 6.33 -16.07 21.48
N GLN A 87 5.12 -15.80 21.94
CA GLN A 87 4.25 -16.75 22.65
C GLN A 87 3.14 -17.33 21.76
N ASP A 88 2.72 -16.59 20.73
CA ASP A 88 1.68 -16.99 19.79
C ASP A 88 2.13 -16.85 18.34
N SER A 89 2.42 -17.99 17.71
CA SER A 89 2.85 -18.08 16.31
C SER A 89 1.75 -17.73 15.30
N LYS A 90 0.48 -17.58 15.71
CA LYS A 90 -0.61 -17.13 14.84
C LYS A 90 -0.72 -15.61 14.74
N LEU A 91 -0.12 -14.87 15.68
CA LEU A 91 -0.21 -13.41 15.73
C LEU A 91 0.31 -12.71 14.46
N PRO A 92 1.43 -13.14 13.84
CA PRO A 92 1.88 -12.60 12.56
C PRO A 92 0.85 -12.79 11.46
N VAL A 93 0.25 -13.98 11.35
CA VAL A 93 -0.76 -14.28 10.32
C VAL A 93 -1.99 -13.39 10.49
N LEU A 94 -2.48 -13.23 11.72
CA LEU A 94 -3.61 -12.32 12.00
C LEU A 94 -3.28 -10.87 11.65
N THR A 95 -2.05 -10.44 11.94
CA THR A 95 -1.57 -9.09 11.61
C THR A 95 -1.48 -8.87 10.10
N GLU A 96 -1.03 -9.87 9.35
CA GLU A 96 -1.00 -9.79 7.90
C GLU A 96 -2.42 -9.74 7.30
N VAL A 97 -3.36 -10.57 7.79
CA VAL A 97 -4.78 -10.50 7.38
C VAL A 97 -5.37 -9.11 7.66
N ASN A 98 -5.11 -8.54 8.83
CA ASN A 98 -5.55 -7.18 9.17
C ASN A 98 -4.95 -6.13 8.21
N ASN A 99 -3.67 -6.29 7.85
CA ASN A 99 -3.02 -5.43 6.87
C ASN A 99 -3.63 -5.54 5.46
N VAL A 100 -4.14 -6.71 5.06
CA VAL A 100 -4.87 -6.87 3.80
C VAL A 100 -6.15 -6.05 3.82
N TYR A 101 -6.97 -6.14 4.86
CA TYR A 101 -8.20 -5.34 4.97
C TYR A 101 -7.92 -3.85 4.92
N ARG A 102 -6.90 -3.40 5.67
CA ARG A 102 -6.45 -2.00 5.64
C ARG A 102 -6.00 -1.58 4.25
N THR A 103 -5.27 -2.44 3.54
CA THR A 103 -4.78 -2.16 2.18
C THR A 103 -5.92 -2.10 1.17
N LEU A 104 -6.93 -2.96 1.29
CA LEU A 104 -8.15 -2.91 0.47
C LEU A 104 -8.93 -1.60 0.70
N CYS A 105 -9.09 -1.18 1.95
CA CYS A 105 -9.71 0.11 2.28
C CYS A 105 -8.93 1.28 1.65
N ALA A 106 -7.61 1.26 1.77
CA ALA A 106 -6.75 2.27 1.16
C ALA A 106 -6.83 2.25 -0.36
N ALA A 107 -6.87 1.08 -1.00
CA ALA A 107 -7.03 0.96 -2.45
C ALA A 107 -8.35 1.60 -2.92
N LEU A 108 -9.46 1.35 -2.23
CA LEU A 108 -10.75 1.98 -2.55
C LEU A 108 -10.71 3.51 -2.38
N ILE A 109 -10.08 4.00 -1.32
CA ILE A 109 -9.93 5.45 -1.10
C ILE A 109 -9.04 6.08 -2.17
N VAL A 110 -7.94 5.43 -2.54
CA VAL A 110 -7.07 5.87 -3.63
C VAL A 110 -7.84 5.91 -4.94
N LEU A 111 -8.68 4.90 -5.23
CA LEU A 111 -9.51 4.87 -6.43
C LEU A 111 -10.50 6.04 -6.49
N LEU A 112 -11.15 6.38 -5.36
CA LEU A 112 -11.97 7.59 -5.26
C LEU A 112 -11.14 8.86 -5.52
N GLY A 113 -9.94 8.94 -4.96
CA GLY A 113 -8.99 10.02 -5.19
C GLY A 113 -8.58 10.16 -6.65
N VAL A 114 -8.27 9.04 -7.33
CA VAL A 114 -7.95 9.01 -8.76
C VAL A 114 -9.13 9.50 -9.59
N LYS A 115 -10.36 9.08 -9.27
CA LYS A 115 -11.56 9.57 -9.98
C LYS A 115 -11.75 11.08 -9.79
N GLY A 116 -11.55 11.58 -8.58
CA GLY A 116 -11.59 13.02 -8.30
C GLY A 116 -10.51 13.78 -9.08
N PHE A 117 -9.28 13.25 -9.11
CA PHE A 117 -8.16 13.83 -9.84
C PHE A 117 -8.41 13.87 -11.35
N ASP A 118 -8.97 12.80 -11.92
CA ASP A 118 -9.37 12.72 -13.34
C ASP A 118 -10.34 13.85 -13.72
N ILE A 119 -11.37 14.08 -12.89
CA ILE A 119 -12.34 15.18 -13.08
C ILE A 119 -11.66 16.56 -13.00
N LEU A 120 -10.70 16.75 -12.08
CA LEU A 120 -9.98 18.01 -11.92
C LEU A 120 -9.03 18.29 -13.09
N VAL A 121 -8.34 17.26 -13.58
CA VAL A 121 -7.42 17.34 -14.71
C VAL A 121 -8.16 17.79 -15.97
N ILE A 122 -9.38 17.31 -16.22
CA ILE A 122 -10.19 17.74 -17.36
C ILE A 122 -10.54 19.23 -17.29
N LYS A 123 -10.73 19.78 -16.08
CA LYS A 123 -11.16 21.17 -15.88
C LYS A 123 -10.01 22.18 -15.83
N ILE A 124 -8.79 21.72 -15.47
CA ILE A 124 -7.66 22.60 -15.19
C ILE A 124 -6.49 22.23 -16.10
N GLU A 125 -6.30 23.02 -17.15
CA GLU A 125 -5.27 22.83 -18.18
C GLU A 125 -3.86 22.66 -17.58
N PHE A 126 -3.52 23.45 -16.56
CA PHE A 126 -2.25 23.34 -15.84
C PHE A 126 -2.03 21.95 -15.24
N LEU A 127 -3.07 21.35 -14.64
CA LEU A 127 -2.99 20.00 -14.07
C LEU A 127 -2.89 18.97 -15.19
N ASN A 128 -3.63 19.14 -16.29
CA ASN A 128 -3.59 18.22 -17.42
C ASN A 128 -2.19 18.12 -18.04
N GLN A 129 -1.53 19.24 -18.25
CA GLN A 129 -0.18 19.29 -18.82
C GLN A 129 0.90 18.69 -17.90
N ARG A 130 0.66 18.67 -16.57
CA ARG A 130 1.67 18.27 -15.57
C ARG A 130 1.28 17.03 -14.76
N LYS A 131 0.20 16.35 -15.12
CA LYS A 131 -0.39 15.24 -14.34
C LYS A 131 0.61 14.13 -14.02
N SER A 132 1.45 13.73 -14.97
CA SER A 132 2.47 12.70 -14.79
C SER A 132 3.52 13.13 -13.76
N LEU A 133 4.05 14.35 -13.89
CA LEU A 133 5.02 14.92 -12.95
C LEU A 133 4.44 15.02 -11.54
N LEU A 134 3.19 15.48 -11.41
CA LEU A 134 2.51 15.57 -10.11
C LEU A 134 2.37 14.20 -9.44
N VAL A 135 1.96 13.18 -10.18
CA VAL A 135 1.87 11.80 -9.66
C VAL A 135 3.23 11.29 -9.21
N VAL A 136 4.30 11.50 -10.00
CA VAL A 136 5.66 11.09 -9.62
C VAL A 136 6.13 11.78 -8.34
N VAL A 137 5.90 13.10 -8.22
CA VAL A 137 6.26 13.85 -7.00
C VAL A 137 5.51 13.32 -5.78
N LEU A 138 4.20 13.04 -5.91
CA LEU A 138 3.40 12.45 -4.83
C LEU A 138 3.92 11.07 -4.41
N LEU A 139 4.29 10.22 -5.38
CA LEU A 139 4.87 8.91 -5.11
C LEU A 139 6.21 9.03 -4.38
N ILE A 140 7.09 9.95 -4.79
CA ILE A 140 8.36 10.20 -4.11
C ILE A 140 8.12 10.53 -2.64
N PHE A 141 7.23 11.48 -2.36
CA PHE A 141 6.89 11.85 -0.99
C PHE A 141 6.31 10.68 -0.18
N LEU A 142 5.36 9.93 -0.77
CA LEU A 142 4.77 8.76 -0.14
C LEU A 142 5.83 7.72 0.25
N PHE A 143 6.77 7.42 -0.66
CA PHE A 143 7.81 6.44 -0.41
C PHE A 143 8.91 6.95 0.52
N LEU A 144 9.21 8.26 0.54
CA LEU A 144 10.11 8.86 1.54
C LEU A 144 9.56 8.72 2.97
N TRP A 145 8.26 9.01 3.17
CA TRP A 145 7.64 8.79 4.48
C TRP A 145 7.50 7.32 4.84
N SER A 146 7.26 6.45 3.84
CA SER A 146 7.25 5.01 4.03
C SER A 146 8.60 4.50 4.50
N TYR A 147 9.68 4.98 3.88
CA TYR A 147 11.05 4.69 4.26
C TYR A 147 11.31 5.13 5.71
N ARG A 148 10.97 6.38 6.07
CA ARG A 148 11.10 6.88 7.45
C ARG A 148 10.34 6.01 8.46
N LYS A 149 9.09 5.64 8.16
CA LYS A 149 8.26 4.78 9.05
C LYS A 149 8.90 3.39 9.20
N GLN A 150 9.37 2.80 8.11
CA GLN A 150 10.03 1.50 8.14
C GLN A 150 11.33 1.52 8.96
N THR A 151 12.16 2.55 8.79
CA THR A 151 13.39 2.72 9.56
C THR A 151 13.08 2.87 11.06
N LYS A 152 12.01 3.57 11.43
CA LYS A 152 11.57 3.67 12.83
C LYS A 152 11.26 2.29 13.43
N TYR A 153 10.48 1.45 12.75
CA TYR A 153 10.20 0.09 13.23
C TYR A 153 11.46 -0.76 13.40
N ILE A 154 12.43 -0.65 12.48
CA ILE A 154 13.71 -1.37 12.59
C ILE A 154 14.47 -0.92 13.84
N VAL A 155 14.57 0.39 14.08
CA VAL A 155 15.26 0.95 15.26
C VAL A 155 14.57 0.52 16.55
N GLU A 156 13.24 0.59 16.61
CA GLU A 156 12.46 0.14 17.77
C GLU A 156 12.63 -1.37 18.02
N ARG A 157 12.70 -2.17 16.95
CA ARG A 157 12.93 -3.62 17.06
C ARG A 157 14.30 -3.93 17.62
N VAL A 158 15.35 -3.25 17.16
CA VAL A 158 16.71 -3.46 17.66
C VAL A 158 16.80 -3.07 19.14
N LYS A 159 16.22 -1.93 19.51
CA LYS A 159 16.24 -1.43 20.90
C LYS A 159 15.37 -2.25 21.86
N GLY A 160 14.23 -2.77 21.39
CA GLY A 160 13.30 -3.57 22.21
C GLY A 160 13.65 -5.05 22.32
N VAL A 161 14.80 -5.47 21.78
CA VAL A 161 15.36 -6.82 21.95
C VAL A 161 16.36 -6.89 23.11
N GLU A 162 16.79 -5.74 23.66
CA GLU A 162 17.43 -5.63 24.98
C GLU A 162 16.39 -5.74 26.11
#